data_AF-A0A1T4JP35-F1
#
_entry.id   AF-A0A1T4JP35-F1
#
_cell.length_a   1.000
_cell.length_b   1.000
_cell.length_c   1.000
_cell.angle_alpha   90.00
_cell.angle_beta   90.00
_cell.angle_gamma   90.00
#
_symmetry.space_group_name_H-M   'P 1'
#
loop_
_entity.id
_entity.type
_entity.pdbx_description
1 polymer ?
#
loop_
_entity_poly.entity_id
_entity_poly.type
_entity_poly.pdbx_seq_one_letter_code
_entity_poly.pdbx_strand_id
1 'polypeptide(L)'
;MLPAAYLLFIDSTEHLTIDHSLIILNNAGFCSPMFGRSAGSKIQELRIVQKPKKELHDLIEAFKQLPDHIHTTIIPLSNPLNDDETKAVRKLFSQAGLDTSDVADEQIRYYISSLMEGAYRYYIDFDHSKTYAPIAIKPITSHPQYNPTWQDHKIDLAAIPDSKEYTAADFTIKELRFT
;
A
#
# COMPACT_ATOMS: atom_id res chain seq x y z
N MET A 1 14.35 13.38 10.00
CA MET A 1 14.91 12.01 9.87
C MET A 1 13.79 11.22 9.27
N LEU A 2 14.03 10.68 8.07
CA LEU A 2 13.01 10.02 7.29
C LEU A 2 12.55 8.72 7.97
N PRO A 3 11.25 8.38 7.91
CA PRO A 3 10.75 7.11 8.45
C PRO A 3 11.26 5.93 7.60
N ALA A 4 11.12 4.71 8.12
CA ALA A 4 11.51 3.51 7.40
C ALA A 4 10.65 3.30 6.14
N ALA A 5 9.35 3.63 6.24
CA ALA A 5 8.41 3.64 5.12
C ALA A 5 7.27 4.64 5.35
N TYR A 6 6.50 4.92 4.30
CA TYR A 6 5.15 5.45 4.39
C TYR A 6 4.15 4.39 3.97
N LEU A 7 3.05 4.29 4.70
CA LEU A 7 1.82 3.67 4.22
C LEU A 7 0.94 4.74 3.60
N LEU A 8 0.69 4.62 2.30
CA LEU A 8 -0.21 5.49 1.55
C LEU A 8 -1.54 4.80 1.36
N PHE A 9 -2.62 5.52 1.66
CA PHE A 9 -3.97 5.13 1.26
C PHE A 9 -4.54 6.17 0.33
N ILE A 10 -4.81 5.75 -0.89
CA ILE A 10 -5.33 6.57 -1.97
C ILE A 10 -6.79 6.18 -2.12
N ASP A 11 -7.66 7.16 -1.93
CA ASP A 11 -9.10 7.05 -2.11
C ASP A 11 -9.50 7.97 -3.26
N SER A 12 -10.07 7.41 -4.32
CA SER A 12 -10.44 8.16 -5.51
C SER A 12 -11.83 7.78 -6.01
N THR A 13 -12.59 8.75 -6.53
CA THR A 13 -13.84 8.49 -7.26
C THR A 13 -13.64 8.24 -8.76
N GLU A 14 -12.39 8.30 -9.23
CA GLU A 14 -11.99 8.04 -10.61
C GLU A 14 -10.70 7.21 -10.68
N HIS A 15 -10.47 6.53 -11.79
CA HIS A 15 -9.21 5.80 -12.01
C HIS A 15 -8.01 6.75 -11.98
N LEU A 16 -6.99 6.35 -11.23
CA LEU A 16 -5.73 7.09 -11.17
C LEU A 16 -5.10 7.09 -12.57
N THR A 17 -4.91 8.28 -13.14
CA THR A 17 -4.20 8.42 -14.41
C THR A 17 -2.72 8.07 -14.25
N ILE A 18 -2.02 7.86 -15.36
CA ILE A 18 -0.56 7.65 -15.36
C ILE A 18 0.14 8.85 -14.72
N ASP A 19 -0.28 10.07 -15.04
CA ASP A 19 0.30 11.30 -14.50
C ASP A 19 0.17 11.39 -12.98
N HIS A 20 -1.01 11.08 -12.43
CA HIS A 20 -1.20 11.06 -10.97
C HIS A 20 -0.37 9.95 -10.31
N SER A 21 -0.27 8.79 -10.95
CA SER A 21 0.57 7.69 -10.48
C SER A 21 2.05 8.07 -10.45
N LEU A 22 2.52 8.80 -11.47
CA LEU A 22 3.87 9.34 -11.56
C LEU A 22 4.15 10.35 -10.45
N ILE A 23 3.22 11.27 -10.19
CA ILE A 23 3.33 12.23 -9.08
C ILE A 23 3.49 11.49 -7.76
N ILE A 24 2.68 10.46 -7.50
CA ILE A 24 2.76 9.67 -6.27
C ILE A 24 4.14 9.00 -6.15
N LEU A 25 4.60 8.30 -7.19
CA LEU A 25 5.91 7.61 -7.13
C LEU A 25 7.09 8.57 -7.06
N ASN A 26 7.08 9.68 -7.80
CA ASN A 26 8.19 10.63 -7.81
C ASN A 26 8.32 11.39 -6.49
N ASN A 27 7.21 11.65 -5.81
CA ASN A 27 7.24 12.29 -4.50
C ASN A 27 7.56 11.32 -3.38
N ALA A 28 6.85 10.19 -3.34
CA ALA A 28 6.98 9.24 -2.23
C ALA A 28 8.26 8.40 -2.35
N GLY A 29 8.69 8.07 -3.56
CA GLY A 29 9.79 7.14 -3.83
C GLY A 29 9.31 5.72 -4.09
N PHE A 30 10.20 4.76 -3.84
CA PHE A 30 9.98 3.35 -4.18
C PHE A 30 8.67 2.79 -3.58
N CYS A 31 7.85 2.14 -4.40
CA CYS A 31 6.52 1.65 -4.02
C CYS A 31 6.40 0.14 -4.22
N SER A 32 5.78 -0.55 -3.26
CA SER A 32 5.51 -2.00 -3.28
C SER A 32 4.27 -2.33 -2.43
N PRO A 33 3.87 -3.61 -2.42
CA PRO A 33 2.50 -4.15 -2.59
C PRO A 33 1.34 -3.17 -2.52
N MET A 34 0.55 -3.17 -3.59
CA MET A 34 -0.72 -2.48 -3.69
C MET A 34 -1.86 -3.43 -3.32
N PHE A 35 -2.66 -3.06 -2.33
CA PHE A 35 -3.99 -3.63 -2.16
C PHE A 35 -5.00 -2.68 -2.79
N GLY A 36 -5.71 -3.14 -3.81
CA GLY A 36 -6.72 -2.37 -4.52
C GLY A 36 -8.09 -2.97 -4.32
N ARG A 37 -9.08 -2.14 -4.00
CA ARG A 37 -10.50 -2.50 -4.05
C ARG A 37 -11.25 -1.47 -4.89
N SER A 38 -12.07 -1.95 -5.82
CA SER A 38 -13.08 -1.13 -6.48
C SER A 38 -14.46 -1.49 -5.91
N ALA A 39 -15.23 -0.47 -5.56
CA ALA A 39 -16.63 -0.62 -5.15
C ALA A 39 -17.44 0.51 -5.79
N GLY A 40 -18.22 0.18 -6.82
CA GLY A 40 -18.88 1.19 -7.65
C GLY A 40 -17.86 2.06 -8.38
N SER A 41 -17.98 3.39 -8.28
CA SER A 41 -17.03 4.35 -8.85
C SER A 41 -15.80 4.60 -7.96
N LYS A 42 -15.78 4.05 -6.74
CA LYS A 42 -14.73 4.33 -5.76
C LYS A 42 -13.58 3.34 -5.89
N ILE A 43 -12.35 3.87 -5.93
CA ILE A 43 -11.10 3.13 -6.00
C ILE A 43 -10.32 3.43 -4.74
N GLN A 44 -10.02 2.38 -3.99
CA GLN A 44 -9.23 2.46 -2.77
C GLN A 44 -7.97 1.64 -2.96
N GLU A 45 -6.82 2.29 -2.90
CA GLU A 45 -5.52 1.67 -3.01
C GLU A 45 -4.71 1.91 -1.75
N LEU A 46 -4.10 0.85 -1.26
CA LEU A 46 -3.15 0.90 -0.16
C LEU A 46 -1.78 0.51 -0.69
N ARG A 47 -0.79 1.38 -0.49
CA ARG A 47 0.58 1.22 -1.01
C ARG A 47 1.59 1.39 0.13
N ILE A 48 2.64 0.58 0.12
CA ILE A 48 3.78 0.76 1.01
C ILE A 48 4.92 1.38 0.21
N VAL A 49 5.38 2.53 0.67
CA VAL A 49 6.49 3.27 0.10
C VAL A 49 7.68 3.16 1.02
N GLN A 50 8.71 2.44 0.60
CA GLN A 50 9.90 2.21 1.42
C GLN A 50 10.98 3.23 1.05
N LYS A 51 11.92 3.46 1.98
CA LYS A 51 13.05 4.39 1.78
C LYS A 51 12.58 5.73 1.17
N PRO A 52 11.67 6.43 1.85
CA PRO A 52 11.11 7.64 1.29
C PRO A 52 12.17 8.69 1.02
N LYS A 53 11.98 9.47 -0.05
CA LYS A 53 12.92 10.55 -0.44
C LYS A 53 12.58 11.91 0.16
N LYS A 54 11.38 12.04 0.72
CA LYS A 54 10.80 13.30 1.21
C LYS A 54 10.25 13.16 2.62
N GLU A 55 10.37 14.23 3.39
CA GLU A 55 9.77 14.32 4.72
C GLU A 55 8.24 14.44 4.60
N LEU A 56 7.51 14.09 5.66
CA LEU A 56 6.05 13.95 5.61
C LEU A 56 5.35 15.24 5.15
N HIS A 57 5.83 16.41 5.60
CA HIS A 57 5.25 17.70 5.24
C HIS A 57 5.39 18.00 3.73
N ASP A 58 6.53 17.68 3.13
CA ASP A 58 6.76 17.86 1.70
C ASP A 58 5.84 16.97 0.86
N LEU A 59 5.57 15.74 1.33
CA LEU A 59 4.64 14.83 0.68
C LEU A 59 3.21 15.33 0.76
N ILE A 60 2.79 15.84 1.92
CA ILE A 60 1.45 16.41 2.11
C ILE A 60 1.26 17.60 1.15
N GLU A 61 2.25 18.52 1.06
CA GLU A 61 2.19 19.65 0.13
C GLU A 61 2.16 19.20 -1.34
N ALA A 62 2.97 18.21 -1.71
CA ALA A 62 2.95 17.68 -3.07
C ALA A 62 1.60 17.03 -3.44
N PHE A 63 0.98 16.28 -2.51
CA PHE A 63 -0.29 15.61 -2.77
C PHE A 63 -1.51 16.53 -2.69
N LYS A 64 -1.40 17.71 -2.08
CA LYS A 64 -2.43 18.77 -2.19
C LYS A 64 -2.60 19.29 -3.62
N GLN A 65 -1.63 19.07 -4.50
CA GLN A 65 -1.71 19.46 -5.90
C GLN A 65 -2.47 18.44 -6.76
N LEU A 66 -2.80 17.26 -6.20
CA LEU A 66 -3.63 16.29 -6.89
C LEU A 66 -5.07 16.81 -6.98
N PRO A 67 -5.83 16.40 -8.01
CA PRO A 67 -7.23 16.75 -8.14
C PRO A 67 -8.07 16.40 -6.90
N ASP A 68 -9.12 17.18 -6.63
CA ASP A 68 -9.99 17.02 -5.46
C ASP A 68 -10.66 15.65 -5.33
N HIS A 69 -10.80 14.92 -6.44
CA HIS A 69 -11.35 13.57 -6.44
C HIS A 69 -10.36 12.50 -5.96
N ILE A 70 -9.09 12.86 -5.72
CA ILE A 70 -8.04 11.98 -5.18
C ILE A 70 -7.68 12.45 -3.78
N HIS A 71 -7.98 11.61 -2.79
CA HIS A 71 -7.60 11.82 -1.41
C HIS A 71 -6.50 10.85 -1.03
N THR A 72 -5.40 11.37 -0.48
CA THR A 72 -4.29 10.54 0.00
C THR A 72 -4.10 10.70 1.50
N THR A 73 -4.12 9.58 2.23
CA THR A 73 -3.71 9.50 3.64
C THR A 73 -2.30 8.93 3.70
N ILE A 74 -1.41 9.57 4.46
CA ILE A 74 0.00 9.18 4.60
C ILE A 74 0.26 8.85 6.07
N ILE A 75 0.77 7.66 6.35
CA ILE A 75 1.19 7.24 7.69
C ILE A 75 2.71 6.97 7.67
N PRO A 76 3.53 7.72 8.42
CA PRO A 76 4.93 7.35 8.63
C PRO A 76 5.02 6.07 9.46
N LEU A 77 5.88 5.16 9.05
CA LEU A 77 6.07 3.87 9.72
C LEU A 77 7.51 3.71 10.20
N SER A 78 7.65 3.28 11.45
CA SER A 78 8.88 2.73 12.00
C SER A 78 9.00 1.24 11.70
N ASN A 79 10.21 0.69 11.78
CA ASN A 79 10.45 -0.75 11.69
C ASN A 79 11.27 -1.23 12.90
N PRO A 80 10.69 -2.03 13.82
CA PRO A 80 9.31 -2.54 13.82
C PRO A 80 8.26 -1.45 14.12
N LEU A 81 7.00 -1.67 13.73
CA LEU A 81 5.89 -0.76 14.01
C LEU A 81 5.66 -0.60 15.52
N ASN A 82 5.39 0.62 15.95
CA ASN A 82 4.93 0.90 17.31
C ASN A 82 3.40 0.77 17.46
N ASP A 83 2.91 0.87 18.70
CA ASP A 83 1.49 0.70 19.04
C ASP A 83 0.60 1.76 18.37
N ASP A 84 1.05 3.02 18.30
CA ASP A 84 0.27 4.12 17.73
C ASP A 84 0.20 4.02 16.21
N GLU A 85 1.28 3.61 15.56
CA GLU A 85 1.31 3.25 14.15
C GLU A 85 0.38 2.07 13.86
N THR A 86 0.38 1.04 14.70
CA THR A 86 -0.52 -0.12 14.56
C THR A 86 -1.99 0.30 14.62
N LYS A 87 -2.36 1.18 15.57
CA LYS A 87 -3.71 1.76 15.66
C LYS A 87 -4.06 2.60 14.44
N ALA A 88 -3.10 3.36 13.90
CA ALA A 88 -3.31 4.16 12.70
C ALA A 88 -3.58 3.26 11.48
N VAL A 89 -2.82 2.16 11.32
CA VAL A 89 -3.07 1.17 10.26
C VAL A 89 -4.46 0.55 10.40
N ARG A 90 -4.89 0.18 11.62
CA ARG A 90 -6.25 -0.34 11.86
C ARG A 90 -7.34 0.64 11.44
N LYS A 91 -7.19 1.90 11.82
CA LYS A 91 -8.13 2.95 11.45
C LYS A 91 -8.25 3.06 9.93
N LEU A 92 -7.13 2.98 9.24
CA LEU A 92 -7.07 3.04 7.78
C LEU A 92 -7.72 1.81 7.13
N PHE A 93 -7.46 0.60 7.64
CA PHE A 93 -8.17 -0.61 7.20
C PHE A 93 -9.69 -0.48 7.39
N SER A 94 -10.13 0.06 8.53
CA SER A 94 -11.55 0.33 8.78
C SER A 94 -12.14 1.35 7.78
N GLN A 95 -11.40 2.41 7.44
CA GLN A 95 -11.79 3.37 6.40
C GLN A 95 -11.88 2.74 4.99
N ALA A 96 -11.07 1.72 4.73
CA ALA A 96 -11.14 0.90 3.52
C ALA A 96 -12.28 -0.15 3.55
N GLY A 97 -13.11 -0.16 4.61
CA GLY A 97 -14.19 -1.12 4.79
C GLY A 97 -13.72 -2.53 5.15
N LEU A 98 -12.50 -2.67 5.69
CA LEU A 98 -11.95 -3.93 6.16
C LEU A 98 -12.18 -4.06 7.66
N ASP A 99 -12.87 -5.13 8.08
CA ASP A 99 -13.10 -5.40 9.49
C ASP A 99 -11.90 -6.18 10.06
N THR A 100 -11.19 -5.52 10.98
CA THR A 100 -9.95 -6.04 11.62
C THR A 100 -10.17 -6.46 13.07
N SER A 101 -11.42 -6.46 13.56
CA SER A 101 -11.76 -6.71 14.96
C SER A 101 -11.18 -8.02 15.51
N ASP A 102 -11.16 -9.07 14.69
CA ASP A 102 -10.64 -10.40 15.05
C ASP A 102 -9.15 -10.61 14.74
N VAL A 103 -8.49 -9.63 14.11
CA VAL A 103 -7.05 -9.70 13.82
C VAL A 103 -6.28 -9.21 15.02
N ALA A 104 -5.26 -9.92 15.48
CA ALA A 104 -4.38 -9.43 16.55
C ALA A 104 -3.43 -8.32 16.06
N ASP A 105 -3.08 -7.36 16.93
CA ASP A 105 -2.13 -6.27 16.60
C ASP A 105 -0.80 -6.81 16.05
N GLU A 106 -0.32 -7.89 16.66
CA GLU A 106 0.91 -8.57 16.25
C GLU A 106 0.84 -9.06 14.79
N GLN A 107 -0.31 -9.56 14.34
CA GLN A 107 -0.50 -9.99 12.96
C GLN A 107 -0.47 -8.81 11.99
N ILE A 108 -1.03 -7.66 12.38
CA ILE A 108 -0.95 -6.42 11.58
C ILE A 108 0.51 -5.98 11.47
N ARG A 109 1.26 -6.01 12.57
CA ARG A 109 2.70 -5.68 12.56
C ARG A 109 3.47 -6.62 11.65
N TYR A 110 3.25 -7.93 11.74
CA TYR A 110 3.92 -8.90 10.86
C TYR A 110 3.60 -8.68 9.38
N TYR A 111 2.33 -8.40 9.07
CA TYR A 111 1.92 -8.09 7.71
C TYR A 111 2.64 -6.83 7.21
N ILE A 112 2.49 -5.69 7.89
CA ILE A 112 3.06 -4.42 7.43
C ILE A 112 4.59 -4.46 7.40
N SER A 113 5.25 -5.01 8.43
CA SER A 113 6.72 -5.17 8.43
C SER A 113 7.19 -6.04 7.26
N SER A 114 6.47 -7.12 6.92
CA SER A 114 6.82 -7.93 5.74
C SER A 114 6.74 -7.11 4.44
N LEU A 115 5.70 -6.27 4.31
CA LEU A 115 5.56 -5.38 3.16
C LEU A 115 6.66 -4.31 3.15
N MET A 116 7.09 -3.78 4.30
CA MET A 116 8.20 -2.83 4.41
C MET A 116 9.57 -3.44 4.10
N GLU A 117 9.73 -4.75 4.26
CA GLU A 117 10.92 -5.50 3.84
C GLU A 117 10.88 -5.90 2.35
N GLY A 118 9.79 -5.61 1.65
CA GLY A 118 9.57 -6.06 0.28
C GLY A 118 9.39 -7.57 0.16
N ALA A 119 9.01 -8.24 1.26
CA ALA A 119 8.86 -9.69 1.35
C ALA A 119 7.39 -10.07 1.50
N TYR A 120 6.86 -10.85 0.56
CA TYR A 120 5.46 -11.26 0.53
C TYR A 120 5.20 -12.48 1.44
N ARG A 121 5.40 -12.33 2.75
CA ARG A 121 5.27 -13.44 3.72
C ARG A 121 3.84 -13.67 4.20
N TYR A 122 2.99 -12.64 4.13
CA TYR A 122 1.61 -12.67 4.61
C TYR A 122 0.67 -12.05 3.57
N TYR A 123 -0.60 -12.44 3.60
CA TYR A 123 -1.66 -11.82 2.80
C TYR A 123 -2.90 -11.56 3.65
N ILE A 124 -3.72 -10.61 3.19
CA ILE A 124 -5.05 -10.34 3.72
C ILE A 124 -6.04 -11.26 3.00
N ASP A 125 -6.63 -12.18 3.74
CA ASP A 125 -7.75 -13.03 3.31
C ASP A 125 -9.06 -12.38 3.73
N PHE A 126 -10.06 -12.37 2.85
CA PHE A 126 -11.35 -11.76 3.12
C PHE A 126 -12.44 -12.43 2.29
N ASP A 127 -13.63 -12.50 2.87
CA ASP A 127 -14.82 -13.02 2.21
C ASP A 127 -15.29 -12.06 1.11
N HIS A 128 -14.96 -12.36 -0.15
CA HIS A 128 -15.33 -11.54 -1.31
C HIS A 128 -16.86 -11.37 -1.47
N SER A 129 -17.69 -12.16 -0.79
CA SER A 129 -19.15 -12.03 -0.84
C SER A 129 -19.70 -10.92 0.07
N LYS A 130 -18.87 -10.30 0.92
CA LYS A 130 -19.31 -9.30 1.91
C LYS A 130 -18.64 -7.95 1.69
N THR A 131 -19.45 -6.89 1.74
CA THR A 131 -18.94 -5.51 1.65
C THR A 131 -18.03 -5.15 2.82
N TYR A 132 -18.31 -5.68 4.01
CA TYR A 132 -17.51 -5.58 5.23
C TYR A 132 -17.14 -6.99 5.69
N ALA A 133 -16.19 -7.61 4.98
CA ALA A 133 -15.71 -8.91 5.36
C ALA A 133 -14.73 -8.79 6.53
N PRO A 134 -14.89 -9.59 7.60
CA PRO A 134 -13.80 -9.85 8.53
C PRO A 134 -12.59 -10.28 7.74
N ILE A 135 -11.48 -9.59 7.95
CA ILE A 135 -10.21 -9.96 7.34
C ILE A 135 -9.45 -10.89 8.25
N ALA A 136 -8.68 -11.80 7.66
CA ALA A 136 -7.69 -12.60 8.36
C ALA A 136 -6.32 -12.35 7.72
N ILE A 137 -5.30 -12.16 8.55
CA ILE A 137 -3.92 -12.12 8.08
C ILE A 137 -3.36 -13.53 8.17
N LYS A 138 -2.99 -14.09 7.01
CA LYS A 138 -2.51 -15.48 6.90
C LYS A 138 -1.12 -15.53 6.25
N PRO A 139 -0.29 -16.53 6.58
CA PRO A 139 0.95 -16.77 5.86
C PRO A 139 0.69 -16.97 4.37
N ILE A 140 1.56 -16.46 3.50
CA ILE A 140 1.39 -16.59 2.05
C ILE A 140 1.31 -18.05 1.58
N THR A 141 1.94 -18.97 2.32
CA THR A 141 1.93 -20.41 2.06
C THR A 141 0.55 -21.04 2.15
N SER A 142 -0.40 -20.41 2.84
CA SER A 142 -1.78 -20.88 2.92
C SER A 142 -2.68 -20.31 1.83
N HIS A 143 -2.15 -19.47 0.93
CA HIS A 143 -2.93 -18.93 -0.18
C HIS A 143 -3.33 -20.07 -1.14
N PRO A 144 -4.60 -20.16 -1.61
CA PRO A 144 -5.05 -21.25 -2.49
C PRO A 144 -4.26 -21.38 -3.79
N GLN A 145 -3.69 -20.26 -4.27
CA GLN A 145 -2.87 -20.19 -5.47
C GLN A 145 -1.38 -19.99 -5.14
N TYR A 146 -0.96 -20.38 -3.93
CA TYR A 146 0.41 -20.17 -3.48
C TYR A 146 1.43 -20.72 -4.48
N ASN A 147 2.42 -19.88 -4.81
CA ASN A 147 3.60 -20.28 -5.55
C ASN A 147 4.84 -20.07 -4.66
N PRO A 148 5.69 -21.10 -4.46
CA PRO A 148 6.92 -20.99 -3.67
C PRO A 148 7.80 -19.80 -4.03
N THR A 149 7.87 -19.45 -5.32
CA THR A 149 8.70 -18.32 -5.79
C THR A 149 8.25 -16.98 -5.20
N TRP A 150 7.02 -16.85 -4.69
CA TRP A 150 6.52 -15.62 -4.04
C TRP A 150 7.29 -15.26 -2.77
N GLN A 151 7.86 -16.25 -2.08
CA GLN A 151 8.75 -15.98 -0.94
C GLN A 151 10.12 -15.47 -1.39
N ASP A 152 10.56 -15.91 -2.58
CA ASP A 152 11.82 -15.51 -3.20
C ASP A 152 11.69 -14.17 -3.95
N HIS A 153 10.46 -13.74 -4.24
CA HIS A 153 10.14 -12.37 -4.66
C HIS A 153 10.43 -11.41 -3.49
N LYS A 154 11.70 -11.06 -3.34
CA LYS A 154 12.09 -9.80 -2.71
C LYS A 154 12.26 -8.81 -3.82
N ILE A 155 11.56 -7.68 -3.72
CA ILE A 155 11.96 -6.57 -4.57
C ILE A 155 13.32 -6.13 -4.04
N ASP A 156 14.34 -6.22 -4.89
CA ASP A 156 15.70 -5.84 -4.51
C ASP A 156 15.75 -4.32 -4.33
N LEU A 157 15.45 -3.88 -3.11
CA LEU A 157 15.46 -2.48 -2.70
C LEU A 157 16.86 -1.87 -2.76
N ALA A 158 17.90 -2.68 -2.84
CA ALA A 158 19.27 -2.21 -2.99
C ALA A 158 19.63 -1.99 -4.47
N ALA A 159 19.00 -2.71 -5.39
CA ALA A 159 19.19 -2.51 -6.83
C ALA A 159 18.47 -1.28 -7.40
N ILE A 160 17.57 -0.66 -6.64
CA ILE A 160 16.84 0.52 -7.09
C ILE A 160 17.58 1.77 -6.60
N PRO A 161 18.16 2.57 -7.51
CA PRO A 161 18.89 3.75 -7.11
C PRO A 161 18.00 4.70 -6.33
N ASP A 162 18.50 5.23 -5.22
CA ASP A 162 17.83 6.27 -4.44
C ASP A 162 17.51 7.52 -5.30
N SER A 163 18.17 7.68 -6.45
CA SER A 163 17.95 8.75 -7.43
C SER A 163 17.02 8.40 -8.58
N LYS A 164 16.49 7.17 -8.70
CA LYS A 164 15.64 6.82 -9.84
C LYS A 164 14.38 7.70 -9.87
N GLU A 165 14.21 8.45 -10.94
CA GLU A 165 12.97 9.12 -11.31
C GLU A 165 12.08 8.13 -12.06
N TYR A 166 10.80 8.12 -11.74
CA TYR A 166 9.81 7.31 -12.43
C TYR A 166 9.26 8.07 -13.63
N THR A 167 9.18 7.38 -14.75
CA THR A 167 8.62 7.87 -16.02
C THR A 167 7.40 7.05 -16.41
N ALA A 168 6.57 7.55 -17.35
CA ALA A 168 5.40 6.82 -17.83
C ALA A 168 5.75 5.40 -18.35
N ALA A 169 6.98 5.21 -18.85
CA ALA A 169 7.47 3.91 -19.34
C ALA A 169 7.71 2.88 -18.21
N ASP A 170 7.90 3.33 -16.96
CA ASP A 170 8.05 2.44 -15.80
C ASP A 170 6.71 1.85 -15.33
N PHE A 171 5.58 2.38 -15.81
CA PHE A 171 4.25 1.90 -15.44
C PHE A 171 3.74 0.89 -16.46
N THR A 172 3.35 -0.29 -15.99
CA THR A 172 2.50 -1.17 -16.80
C THR A 172 1.14 -0.51 -16.92
N ILE A 173 0.82 0.03 -18.09
CA ILE A 173 -0.53 0.50 -18.42
C ILE A 173 -1.42 -0.74 -18.43
N LYS A 174 -1.98 -1.09 -17.29
CA LYS A 174 -3.13 -1.98 -17.25
C LYS A 174 -4.30 -1.17 -17.78
N GLU A 175 -4.61 -1.29 -19.07
CA GLU A 175 -6.00 -1.11 -19.50
C GLU A 175 -6.82 -2.10 -18.66
N LEU A 176 -7.42 -1.62 -17.57
CA LEU A 176 -8.41 -2.38 -16.81
C LEU A 176 -9.64 -2.50 -17.71
N ARG A 177 -9.61 -3.44 -18.65
CA ARG A 177 -10.80 -3.90 -19.35
C ARG A 177 -11.58 -4.76 -18.38
N PHE A 178 -12.60 -4.18 -17.77
CA PHE A 178 -13.66 -4.96 -17.14
C PHE A 178 -14.54 -5.49 -18.28
N THR A 179 -14.40 -6.78 -18.60
CA THR A 179 -15.42 -7.54 -19.33
C THR A 179 -16.52 -7.97 -18.39
#